data_AF-G9QJX7-F1
#
_entry.id   AF-G9QJX7-F1
#
_cell.length_a   1.000
_cell.length_b   1.000
_cell.length_c   1.000
_cell.angle_alpha   90.00
_cell.angle_beta   90.00
_cell.angle_gamma   90.00
#
_symmetry.space_group_name_H-M   'P 1'
#
loop_
_entity.id
_entity.type
_entity.pdbx_description
1 polymer ?
#
loop_
_entity_poly.entity_id
_entity_poly.type
_entity_poly.pdbx_seq_one_letter_code
_entity_poly.pdbx_strand_id
1 'polypeptide(L)'
;MLTKIKKVKLEPEYKNPVYKVKLESPKGKELYIKFDFTYSMNRYMPLEVHYDGEDKGAKLAWYTNEVEKMNVEDFLEAIAKKINKKYNFELKNTL
;
A
#
# COMPACT_ATOMS: atom_id res chain seq x y z
N MET A 1 -6.11 -5.47 9.73
CA MET A 1 -5.29 -4.25 9.60
C MET A 1 -5.51 -3.38 10.83
N LEU A 2 -4.47 -3.17 11.63
CA LEU A 2 -4.48 -2.38 12.86
C LEU A 2 -4.31 -0.87 12.57
N THR A 3 -3.52 -0.56 11.56
CA THR A 3 -3.23 0.81 11.13
C THR A 3 -4.47 1.51 10.55
N LYS A 4 -4.61 2.82 10.81
CA LYS A 4 -5.72 3.64 10.30
C LYS A 4 -5.31 4.40 9.04
N ILE A 5 -6.13 4.31 7.99
CA ILE A 5 -5.95 5.11 6.77
C ILE A 5 -6.33 6.57 7.05
N LYS A 6 -5.42 7.50 6.73
CA LYS A 6 -5.61 8.95 6.89
C LYS A 6 -5.82 9.66 5.56
N LYS A 7 -5.01 9.33 4.55
CA LYS A 7 -5.10 9.92 3.20
C LYS A 7 -4.73 8.89 2.15
N VAL A 8 -5.40 8.96 0.99
CA VAL A 8 -5.15 8.08 -0.15
C VAL A 8 -5.15 8.88 -1.45
N LYS A 9 -4.39 8.41 -2.43
CA LYS A 9 -4.43 8.81 -3.83
C LYS A 9 -4.22 7.58 -4.70
N LEU A 10 -4.96 7.52 -5.80
CA LEU A 10 -4.81 6.53 -6.87
C LEU A 10 -4.37 7.26 -8.15
N GLU A 11 -3.41 6.69 -8.85
CA GLU A 11 -2.87 7.18 -10.13
C GLU A 11 -2.96 6.01 -11.14
N PRO A 12 -4.13 5.81 -11.78
CA PRO A 12 -4.39 4.65 -12.66
C PRO A 12 -3.77 4.78 -14.06
N GLU A 13 -3.28 5.96 -14.44
CA GLU A 13 -2.76 6.30 -15.77
C GLU A 13 -1.41 5.66 -16.10
N TYR A 14 -0.68 5.17 -15.09
CA TYR A 14 0.60 4.50 -15.27
C TYR A 14 0.43 3.08 -15.83
N LYS A 15 1.53 2.51 -16.37
CA LYS A 15 1.56 1.11 -16.83
C LYS A 15 1.03 0.13 -15.78
N ASN A 16 1.45 0.34 -14.53
CA ASN A 16 0.92 -0.29 -13.33
C ASN A 16 0.19 0.78 -12.51
N PRO A 17 -1.05 0.57 -12.02
CA PRO A 17 -1.73 1.59 -11.22
C PRO A 17 -0.95 1.82 -9.92
N VAL A 18 -0.71 3.10 -9.61
CA VAL A 18 0.07 3.52 -8.44
C VAL A 18 -0.85 4.01 -7.34
N TYR A 19 -0.58 3.53 -6.13
CA TYR A 19 -1.28 3.84 -4.90
C TYR A 19 -0.34 4.63 -3.99
N LYS A 20 -0.85 5.73 -3.43
CA LYS A 20 -0.15 6.49 -2.37
C LYS A 20 -1.06 6.56 -1.15
N VAL A 21 -0.56 6.12 -0.01
CA VAL A 21 -1.33 6.09 1.23
C VAL A 21 -0.53 6.68 2.38
N LYS A 22 -1.19 7.52 3.18
CA LYS A 22 -0.75 7.92 4.51
C LYS A 22 -1.62 7.23 5.54
N LEU A 23 -0.94 6.67 6.52
CA LEU A 23 -1.45 5.78 7.54
C LEU A 23 -0.98 6.26 8.93
N GLU A 24 -1.74 5.94 9.97
CA GLU A 24 -1.33 6.12 11.36
C GLU A 24 -1.26 4.76 12.06
N SER A 25 -0.07 4.42 12.55
CA SER A 25 0.18 3.17 13.25
C SER A 25 -0.56 3.11 14.60
N PRO A 26 -0.72 1.93 15.20
CA PRO A 26 -1.30 1.80 16.55
C PRO A 26 -0.55 2.60 17.62
N LYS A 27 0.72 2.93 17.38
CA LYS A 27 1.55 3.76 18.27
C LYS A 27 1.44 5.26 17.97
N GLY A 28 0.56 5.67 17.06
CA GLY A 28 0.36 7.06 16.65
C GLY A 28 1.40 7.61 15.66
N LYS A 29 2.29 6.77 15.12
CA LYS A 29 3.33 7.19 14.17
C LYS A 29 2.81 7.21 12.73
N GLU A 30 3.29 8.16 11.92
CA GLU A 30 2.92 8.22 10.49
C GLU A 30 3.64 7.12 9.70
N LEU A 31 2.90 6.43 8.85
CA LEU A 31 3.43 5.52 7.84
C LEU A 31 2.94 5.99 6.47
N TYR A 32 3.87 6.32 5.58
CA TYR A 32 3.57 6.59 4.18
C TYR A 32 4.07 5.44 3.31
N ILE A 33 3.24 5.04 2.35
CA ILE A 33 3.56 3.98 1.39
C ILE A 33 3.13 4.42 -0.01
N LYS A 34 4.07 4.35 -0.96
CA LYS A 34 3.80 4.30 -2.39
C LYS A 34 3.98 2.87 -2.85
N PHE A 35 3.01 2.32 -3.55
CA PHE A 35 3.06 0.96 -4.07
C PHE A 35 2.31 0.86 -5.40
N ASP A 36 2.55 -0.18 -6.18
CA ASP A 36 1.82 -0.44 -7.41
C ASP A 36 1.19 -1.84 -7.43
N PHE A 37 0.29 -2.06 -8.39
CA PHE A 37 -0.06 -3.42 -8.81
C PHE A 37 0.74 -3.76 -10.07
N THR A 38 1.74 -4.63 -9.92
CA THR A 38 2.60 -5.05 -11.03
C THR A 38 1.91 -6.14 -11.84
N TYR A 39 1.29 -5.77 -12.96
CA TYR A 39 0.50 -6.70 -13.81
C TYR A 39 1.28 -7.93 -14.26
N SER A 40 2.56 -7.78 -14.65
CA SER A 40 3.39 -8.90 -15.11
C SER A 40 3.70 -9.93 -14.03
N MET A 41 3.51 -9.58 -12.76
CA MET A 41 3.74 -10.46 -11.61
C MET A 41 2.43 -10.78 -10.86
N ASN A 42 1.31 -10.22 -11.31
CA ASN A 42 0.00 -10.32 -10.67
C ASN A 42 0.02 -10.08 -9.16
N ARG A 43 0.76 -9.05 -8.69
CA ARG A 43 0.93 -8.78 -7.25
C ARG A 43 1.16 -7.31 -6.93
N TYR A 44 0.93 -6.93 -5.67
CA TYR A 44 1.23 -5.60 -5.16
C TYR A 44 2.69 -5.48 -4.69
N MET A 45 3.34 -4.35 -4.99
CA MET A 45 4.75 -4.13 -4.70
C MET A 45 5.00 -2.77 -4.04
N PRO A 46 5.68 -2.71 -2.88
CA PRO A 46 6.10 -1.44 -2.31
C PRO A 46 7.17 -0.80 -3.20
N LEU A 47 7.03 0.50 -3.43
CA LEU A 47 7.99 1.31 -4.19
C LEU A 47 8.73 2.30 -3.28
N GLU A 48 8.03 2.85 -2.29
CA GLU A 48 8.55 3.87 -1.37
C GLU A 48 7.83 3.75 -0.03
N VAL A 49 8.57 3.78 1.07
CA VAL A 49 8.05 3.63 2.43
C VAL A 49 8.76 4.64 3.31
N HIS A 50 7.98 5.45 4.03
CA HIS A 50 8.49 6.34 5.07
C HIS A 50 7.78 6.03 6.38
N TYR A 51 8.52 5.89 7.46
CA TYR A 51 7.96 5.68 8.79
C TYR A 51 8.48 6.71 9.76
N ASP A 52 7.58 7.53 10.30
CA ASP A 52 7.91 8.59 11.26
C ASP A 52 8.98 9.57 10.76
N GLY A 53 8.92 9.89 9.47
CA GLY A 53 9.89 10.76 8.79
C GLY A 53 11.17 10.06 8.30
N GLU A 54 11.37 8.78 8.64
CA GLU A 54 12.53 8.01 8.17
C GLU A 54 12.22 7.29 6.85
N ASP A 55 13.06 7.50 5.84
CA ASP A 55 13.01 6.75 4.58
C ASP A 55 13.44 5.28 4.81
N LYS A 56 12.56 4.36 4.43
CA LYS A 56 12.78 2.90 4.51
C LYS A 56 12.96 2.28 3.12
N GLY A 57 13.04 3.06 2.05
CA GLY A 57 13.09 2.59 0.66
C GLY A 57 11.85 1.76 0.33
N ALA A 58 12.02 0.59 -0.26
CA ALA A 58 10.91 -0.34 -0.52
C ALA A 58 10.66 -1.35 0.64
N LYS A 59 11.28 -1.16 1.81
CA LYS A 59 11.23 -2.13 2.91
C LYS A 59 9.97 -1.94 3.77
N LEU A 60 9.00 -2.83 3.58
CA LEU A 60 7.74 -2.84 4.33
C LEU A 60 7.55 -4.06 5.26
N ALA A 61 8.33 -5.14 5.04
CA ALA A 61 8.13 -6.42 5.73
C ALA A 61 8.27 -6.34 7.26
N TRP A 62 9.19 -5.53 7.77
CA TRP A 62 9.35 -5.33 9.22
C TRP A 62 8.06 -4.78 9.84
N TYR A 63 7.40 -3.82 9.18
CA TYR A 63 6.18 -3.23 9.67
C TYR A 63 5.02 -4.22 9.62
N THR A 64 4.83 -4.88 8.47
CA THR A 64 3.68 -5.77 8.28
C THR A 64 3.78 -7.01 9.17
N ASN A 65 4.98 -7.58 9.33
CA ASN A 65 5.18 -8.74 10.17
C ASN A 65 5.12 -8.39 11.66
N GLU A 66 5.78 -7.31 12.09
CA GLU A 66 5.88 -7.00 13.52
C GLU A 66 4.63 -6.31 14.05
N VAL A 67 4.05 -5.38 13.28
CA VAL A 67 2.90 -4.56 13.68
C VAL A 67 1.59 -5.20 13.21
N GLU A 68 1.45 -5.48 11.91
CA GLU A 68 0.17 -5.91 11.33
C GLU A 68 -0.10 -7.42 11.45
N LYS A 69 0.94 -8.22 11.76
CA LYS A 69 0.89 -9.68 11.83
C LYS A 69 0.41 -10.33 10.52
N MET A 70 0.82 -9.77 9.38
CA MET A 70 0.53 -10.29 8.04
C MET A 70 1.68 -10.02 7.08
N ASN A 71 1.69 -10.71 5.93
CA ASN A 71 2.70 -10.47 4.91
C ASN A 71 2.46 -9.12 4.18
N VAL A 72 3.45 -8.70 3.40
CA VAL A 72 3.41 -7.42 2.67
C VAL A 72 2.28 -7.36 1.65
N GLU A 73 2.07 -8.44 0.91
CA GLU A 73 1.11 -8.48 -0.19
C GLU A 73 -0.33 -8.36 0.30
N ASP A 74 -0.72 -9.14 1.32
CA ASP A 74 -2.05 -9.10 1.94
C ASP A 74 -2.35 -7.71 2.52
N PHE A 75 -1.33 -7.08 3.11
CA PHE A 75 -1.46 -5.73 3.67
C PHE A 75 -1.72 -4.69 2.57
N LEU A 76 -0.92 -4.72 1.49
CA LEU A 76 -1.09 -3.81 0.35
C LEU A 76 -2.41 -4.05 -0.37
N GLU A 77 -2.81 -5.31 -0.54
CA GLU A 77 -4.09 -5.68 -1.15
C GLU A 77 -5.27 -5.18 -0.31
N ALA A 78 -5.23 -5.32 1.01
CA ALA A 78 -6.27 -4.81 1.90
C ALA A 78 -6.43 -3.27 1.80
N ILE A 79 -5.32 -2.55 1.60
CA ILE A 79 -5.33 -1.11 1.35
C ILE A 79 -5.90 -0.83 -0.05
N ALA A 80 -5.41 -1.52 -1.07
CA ALA A 80 -5.83 -1.35 -2.46
C ALA A 80 -7.33 -1.60 -2.63
N LYS A 81 -7.89 -2.66 -2.04
CA LYS A 81 -9.34 -2.94 -2.04
C LYS A 81 -10.16 -1.75 -1.55
N LYS A 82 -9.72 -1.06 -0.48
CA LYS A 82 -10.40 0.13 0.04
C LYS A 82 -10.27 1.32 -0.90
N ILE A 83 -9.10 1.53 -1.50
CA ILE A 83 -8.84 2.62 -2.45
C ILE A 83 -9.62 2.39 -3.75
N ASN A 84 -9.54 1.20 -4.33
CA ASN A 84 -10.26 0.79 -5.54
C ASN A 84 -11.76 1.03 -5.37
N LYS A 85 -12.35 0.59 -4.25
CA LYS A 85 -13.76 0.87 -3.93
C LYS A 85 -14.06 2.37 -3.85
N LYS A 86 -13.19 3.17 -3.23
CA LYS A 86 -13.37 4.63 -3.12
C LYS A 86 -13.38 5.32 -4.48
N TYR A 87 -12.52 4.89 -5.40
CA TYR A 87 -12.36 5.50 -6.72
C TYR A 87 -13.14 4.79 -7.84
N ASN A 88 -13.96 3.79 -7.50
CA ASN A 88 -14.61 2.91 -8.48
C ASN A 88 -13.65 2.38 -9.54
N PHE A 89 -12.47 1.94 -9.10
CA PHE A 89 -11.40 1.46 -9.96
C PHE A 89 -11.32 -0.06 -9.95
N GLU A 90 -11.25 -0.65 -11.14
CA GLU A 90 -11.06 -2.08 -11.35
C GLU A 90 -9.70 -2.33 -11.99
N LEU A 91 -8.98 -3.33 -11.47
CA LEU A 91 -7.76 -3.79 -12.10
C LEU A 91 -8.10 -4.44 -13.45
N LYS A 92 -7.19 -4.31 -14.41
CA LYS A 92 -7.34 -5.03 -15.68
C LYS A 92 -7.33 -6.53 -15.40
N ASN A 93 -8.22 -7.27 -16.06
CA ASN A 93 -8.17 -8.72 -16.05
C ASN A 93 -6.79 -9.18 -16.55
N THR A 94 -6.01 -9.79 -15.68
CA THR A 94 -4.82 -10.54 -16.06
C THR A 94 -5.28 -11.89 -16.58
N LEU A 95 -5.17 -12.10 -17.89
CA LEU A 95 -5.39 -13.38 -18.57
C LEU A 95 -4.35 -14.42 -18.16
#